data_AF-A0A6P1D6Y0-F1
#
_entry.id   AF-A0A6P1D6Y0-F1
#
_cell.length_a   1.000
_cell.length_b   1.000
_cell.length_c   1.000
_cell.angle_alpha   90.00
_cell.angle_beta   90.00
_cell.angle_gamma   90.00
#
_symmetry.space_group_name_H-M   'P 1'
#
loop_
_entity.id
_entity.type
_entity.pdbx_description
1 polymer ?
#
loop_
_entity_poly.entity_id
_entity_poly.type
_entity_poly.pdbx_seq_one_letter_code
_entity_poly.pdbx_strand_id
1 'polypeptide(L)'
;PAEEGYLHCGPAGAGHFVKMVHNGIEYGAMAAYAEGLNILHKANYGAEHVGGEHSAEETPLEHPEYYQYDIDIPEVTEVWRRGSVVASWLLDLTAGALHADPNLDSFGGRVSDSGEGRWTVDAAIDTGVPVPVLSAALFQRFSSRGESLYADKMLSAMRQAFGGHHELPQQ
;
A
#
# COMPACT_ATOMS: atom_id res chain seq x y z
N PRO A 1 30.46 17.10 1.33
CA PRO A 1 29.32 17.31 2.27
C PRO A 1 28.10 16.44 1.98
N ALA A 2 27.42 16.59 0.83
CA ALA A 2 26.21 15.81 0.53
C ALA A 2 26.50 14.30 0.36
N GLU A 3 27.59 13.95 -0.33
CA GLU A 3 28.09 12.57 -0.44
C GLU A 3 28.52 11.97 0.91
N GLU A 4 28.76 12.80 1.93
CA GLU A 4 29.07 12.40 3.31
C GLU A 4 27.81 12.30 4.19
N GLY A 5 26.62 12.55 3.64
CA GLY A 5 25.33 12.37 4.32
C GLY A 5 24.78 13.58 5.09
N TYR A 6 25.31 14.79 4.89
CA TYR A 6 24.75 16.01 5.49
C TYR A 6 24.70 17.20 4.52
N LEU A 7 23.74 18.10 4.72
CA LEU A 7 23.53 19.26 3.86
C LEU A 7 22.96 20.44 4.64
N HIS A 8 23.50 21.65 4.40
CA HIS A 8 22.86 22.90 4.84
C HIS A 8 21.77 23.28 3.82
N CYS A 9 20.52 22.98 4.14
CA CYS A 9 19.40 23.08 3.19
C CYS A 9 18.89 24.50 2.92
N GLY A 10 19.33 25.52 3.67
CA GLY A 10 18.87 26.91 3.52
C GLY A 10 18.65 27.63 4.86
N PRO A 11 17.82 28.69 4.90
CA PRO A 11 17.53 29.41 6.14
C PRO A 11 16.78 28.54 7.16
N ALA A 12 16.50 29.10 8.35
CA ALA A 12 15.78 28.42 9.41
C ALA A 12 14.49 27.75 8.89
N GLY A 13 14.31 26.46 9.21
CA GLY A 13 13.18 25.65 8.75
C GLY A 13 13.45 24.80 7.49
N ALA A 14 14.38 25.20 6.62
CA ALA A 14 14.62 24.50 5.35
C ALA A 14 15.03 23.02 5.54
N GLY A 15 15.83 22.71 6.56
CA GLY A 15 16.21 21.34 6.88
C GLY A 15 15.01 20.46 7.26
N HIS A 16 14.09 20.98 8.09
CA HIS A 16 12.86 20.27 8.44
C HIS A 16 11.93 20.10 7.24
N PHE A 17 11.84 21.12 6.37
CA PHE A 17 11.03 21.02 5.15
C PHE A 17 11.54 19.91 4.22
N VAL A 18 12.85 19.82 4.00
CA VAL A 18 13.46 18.73 3.20
C VAL A 18 13.19 17.37 3.86
N LYS A 19 13.33 17.26 5.18
CA LYS A 19 13.04 16.01 5.91
C LYS A 19 11.56 15.62 5.85
N MET A 20 10.65 16.59 5.92
CA MET A 20 9.22 16.36 5.77
C MET A 20 8.92 15.69 4.42
N VAL A 21 9.40 16.28 3.31
CA VAL A 21 9.21 15.72 1.96
C VAL A 21 9.88 14.34 1.82
N HIS A 22 11.05 14.14 2.43
CA HIS A 22 11.69 12.81 2.50
C HIS A 22 10.74 11.76 3.09
N ASN A 23 10.05 12.05 4.20
CA ASN A 23 9.09 11.13 4.80
C ASN A 23 7.86 10.89 3.91
N GLY A 24 7.41 11.91 3.16
CA GLY A 24 6.38 11.72 2.14
C GLY A 24 6.80 10.73 1.05
N ILE A 25 8.04 10.85 0.54
CA ILE A 25 8.62 9.91 -0.44
C ILE A 25 8.72 8.50 0.14
N GLU A 26 9.17 8.38 1.39
CA GLU A 26 9.23 7.10 2.12
C GLU A 26 7.86 6.40 2.15
N TYR A 27 6.77 7.14 2.40
CA TYR A 27 5.42 6.57 2.40
C TYR A 27 5.04 6.02 1.03
N GLY A 28 5.32 6.77 -0.04
CA GLY A 28 5.05 6.34 -1.41
C GLY A 28 5.82 5.08 -1.79
N ALA A 29 7.11 5.01 -1.43
CA ALA A 29 7.95 3.85 -1.72
C ALA A 29 7.47 2.59 -0.97
N MET A 30 7.13 2.72 0.32
CA MET A 30 6.58 1.60 1.10
C MET A 30 5.24 1.11 0.52
N ALA A 31 4.36 2.03 0.12
CA ALA A 31 3.07 1.68 -0.48
C ALA A 31 3.25 0.91 -1.79
N ALA A 32 4.18 1.35 -2.65
CA ALA A 32 4.46 0.66 -3.91
C ALA A 32 4.91 -0.80 -3.71
N TYR A 33 5.78 -1.07 -2.73
CA TYR A 33 6.13 -2.46 -2.39
C TYR A 33 4.95 -3.22 -1.81
N ALA A 34 4.21 -2.65 -0.86
CA ALA A 34 3.09 -3.33 -0.22
C ALA A 34 2.01 -3.72 -1.22
N GLU A 35 1.63 -2.81 -2.13
CA GLU A 35 0.66 -3.08 -3.19
C GLU A 35 1.17 -4.17 -4.17
N GLY A 36 2.42 -4.06 -4.62
CA GLY A 36 3.00 -5.04 -5.55
C GLY A 36 3.11 -6.45 -4.95
N LEU A 37 3.53 -6.55 -3.68
CA LEU A 37 3.62 -7.83 -2.97
C LEU A 37 2.23 -8.42 -2.68
N ASN A 38 1.22 -7.58 -2.41
CA ASN A 38 -0.15 -8.05 -2.24
C ASN A 38 -0.74 -8.64 -3.53
N ILE A 39 -0.36 -8.10 -4.69
CA ILE A 39 -0.71 -8.71 -5.99
C ILE A 39 -0.08 -10.09 -6.12
N LEU A 40 1.20 -10.25 -5.77
CA LEU A 40 1.88 -11.56 -5.78
C LEU A 40 1.24 -12.53 -4.80
N HIS A 41 0.85 -12.06 -3.62
CA HIS A 41 0.13 -12.85 -2.62
C HIS A 41 -1.22 -13.37 -3.13
N LYS A 42 -1.91 -12.60 -3.96
CA LYS A 42 -3.17 -13.00 -4.60
C LYS A 42 -3.00 -13.73 -5.93
N ALA A 43 -1.77 -14.06 -6.34
CA ALA A 43 -1.51 -14.70 -7.63
C ALA A 43 -2.03 -16.15 -7.74
N ASN A 44 -2.48 -16.76 -6.64
CA ASN A 44 -3.10 -18.08 -6.63
C ASN A 44 -4.65 -18.05 -6.56
N TYR A 45 -5.27 -16.87 -6.65
CA TYR A 45 -6.72 -16.70 -6.48
C TYR A 45 -7.55 -17.61 -7.39
N GLY A 46 -7.11 -17.82 -8.64
CA GLY A 46 -7.80 -18.66 -9.62
C GLY A 46 -7.79 -20.15 -9.27
N ALA A 47 -6.82 -20.65 -8.50
CA ALA A 47 -6.80 -22.03 -8.01
C ALA A 47 -7.71 -22.21 -6.78
N GLU A 48 -7.79 -21.19 -5.93
CA GLU A 48 -8.60 -21.21 -4.70
C GLU A 48 -10.10 -21.09 -4.96
N HIS A 49 -10.50 -20.46 -6.08
CA HIS A 49 -11.89 -20.12 -6.39
C HIS A 49 -12.47 -20.91 -7.59
N VAL A 50 -11.89 -22.06 -7.92
CA VAL A 50 -12.43 -22.95 -8.97
C VAL A 50 -13.81 -23.45 -8.56
N GLY A 51 -14.86 -22.90 -9.18
CA GLY A 51 -16.25 -23.28 -8.92
C GLY A 51 -16.90 -22.58 -7.72
N GLY A 52 -16.34 -21.46 -7.25
CA GLY A 52 -16.96 -20.63 -6.21
C GLY A 52 -18.31 -20.03 -6.63
N GLU A 53 -19.20 -19.80 -5.66
CA GLU A 53 -20.49 -19.15 -5.90
C GLU A 53 -20.30 -17.71 -6.40
N HIS A 54 -21.04 -17.33 -7.45
CA HIS A 54 -21.02 -15.97 -7.96
C HIS A 54 -21.67 -15.00 -6.96
N SER A 55 -20.87 -14.16 -6.31
CA SER A 55 -21.35 -13.06 -5.47
C SER A 55 -21.60 -11.80 -6.30
N ALA A 56 -22.62 -11.01 -5.95
CA ALA A 56 -22.82 -9.67 -6.52
C ALA A 56 -21.79 -8.64 -6.01
N GLU A 57 -20.90 -9.05 -5.12
CA GLU A 57 -19.80 -8.24 -4.56
C GLU A 57 -18.47 -8.49 -5.28
N GLU A 58 -18.30 -9.65 -5.93
CA GLU A 58 -17.07 -10.01 -6.62
C GLU A 58 -17.33 -10.23 -8.11
N THR A 59 -16.59 -9.53 -8.96
CA THR A 59 -16.65 -9.80 -10.40
C THR A 59 -15.94 -11.13 -10.66
N PRO A 60 -16.58 -12.11 -11.31
CA PRO A 60 -15.95 -13.40 -11.57
C PRO A 60 -14.69 -13.25 -12.42
N LEU A 61 -13.68 -14.05 -12.11
CA LEU A 61 -12.44 -14.08 -12.89
C LEU A 61 -12.69 -14.78 -14.23
N GLU A 62 -12.52 -14.07 -15.34
CA GLU A 62 -12.79 -14.62 -16.69
C GLU A 62 -11.83 -15.77 -17.05
N HIS A 63 -10.57 -15.68 -16.60
CA HIS A 63 -9.48 -16.62 -16.92
C HIS A 63 -8.75 -17.07 -15.63
N PRO A 64 -9.37 -17.92 -14.80
CA PRO A 64 -8.75 -18.38 -13.54
C PRO A 64 -7.45 -19.16 -13.74
N GLU A 65 -7.27 -19.79 -14.91
CA GLU A 65 -6.05 -20.51 -15.28
C GLU A 65 -4.79 -19.62 -15.31
N TYR A 66 -4.94 -18.29 -15.43
CA TYR A 66 -3.82 -17.35 -15.40
C TYR A 66 -3.40 -16.91 -13.99
N TYR A 67 -4.09 -17.37 -12.95
CA TYR A 67 -3.87 -16.96 -11.57
C TYR A 67 -3.80 -18.17 -10.64
N GLN A 68 -2.95 -19.13 -11.00
CA GLN A 68 -2.70 -20.37 -10.25
C GLN A 68 -1.24 -20.48 -9.83
N TYR A 69 -0.67 -19.37 -9.35
CA TYR A 69 0.74 -19.28 -8.99
C TYR A 69 0.90 -19.24 -7.48
N ASP A 70 1.49 -20.30 -6.92
CA ASP A 70 2.00 -20.31 -5.56
C ASP A 70 3.39 -19.65 -5.55
N ILE A 71 3.45 -18.39 -5.13
CA ILE A 71 4.64 -17.55 -5.20
C ILE A 71 5.29 -17.47 -3.82
N ASP A 72 6.56 -17.87 -3.74
CA ASP A 72 7.40 -17.66 -2.56
C ASP A 72 7.84 -16.18 -2.49
N ILE A 73 7.00 -15.35 -1.85
CA ILE A 73 7.24 -13.91 -1.73
C ILE A 73 8.56 -13.60 -0.98
N PRO A 74 8.92 -14.27 0.13
CA PRO A 74 10.24 -14.12 0.74
C PRO A 74 11.39 -14.27 -0.28
N GLU A 75 11.41 -15.35 -1.05
CA GLU A 75 12.46 -15.58 -2.06
C GLU A 75 12.41 -14.54 -3.20
N VAL A 76 11.22 -14.10 -3.62
CA VAL A 76 11.07 -13.01 -4.60
C VAL A 76 11.70 -11.71 -4.11
N THR A 77 11.44 -11.33 -2.85
CA THR A 77 12.06 -10.13 -2.29
C THR A 77 13.57 -10.27 -2.14
N GLU A 78 14.07 -11.47 -1.81
CA GLU A 78 15.50 -11.74 -1.70
C GLU A 78 16.21 -11.68 -3.06
N VAL A 79 15.61 -12.21 -4.14
CA VAL A 79 16.20 -12.14 -5.48
C VAL A 79 16.23 -10.71 -6.01
N TRP A 80 15.21 -9.89 -5.73
CA TRP A 80 15.16 -8.49 -6.17
C TRP A 80 16.24 -7.61 -5.54
N ARG A 81 16.88 -8.03 -4.44
CA ARG A 81 17.99 -7.28 -3.84
C ARG A 81 19.25 -7.26 -4.69
N ARG A 82 19.36 -8.15 -5.69
CA ARG A 82 20.60 -8.35 -6.48
C ARG A 82 20.35 -8.05 -7.95
N GLY A 83 20.80 -6.87 -8.39
CA GLY A 83 20.79 -6.49 -9.81
C GLY A 83 19.43 -6.06 -10.36
N SER A 84 18.39 -5.93 -9.52
CA SER A 84 17.11 -5.36 -9.93
C SER A 84 17.10 -3.83 -9.82
N VAL A 85 16.22 -3.20 -10.59
CA VAL A 85 16.00 -1.74 -10.56
C VAL A 85 15.35 -1.30 -9.24
N VAL A 86 14.63 -2.19 -8.56
CA VAL A 86 13.92 -1.91 -7.31
C VAL A 86 14.76 -2.24 -6.08
N ALA A 87 16.05 -2.54 -6.23
CA ALA A 87 16.93 -2.74 -5.08
C ALA A 87 17.01 -1.44 -4.25
N SER A 88 16.71 -1.53 -2.96
CA SER A 88 16.69 -0.38 -2.05
C SER A 88 16.79 -0.83 -0.59
N TRP A 89 17.10 0.11 0.31
CA TRP A 89 17.10 -0.14 1.76
C TRP A 89 15.74 -0.63 2.27
N LEU A 90 14.64 -0.08 1.76
CA LEU A 90 13.30 -0.55 2.13
C LEU A 90 13.08 -2.00 1.70
N LEU A 91 13.56 -2.40 0.52
CA LEU A 91 13.48 -3.80 0.08
C LEU A 91 14.33 -4.72 0.97
N ASP A 92 15.51 -4.28 1.43
CA ASP A 92 16.32 -5.04 2.40
C ASP A 92 15.54 -5.31 3.69
N LEU A 93 14.85 -4.29 4.22
CA LEU A 93 14.00 -4.42 5.41
C LEU A 93 12.81 -5.34 5.16
N THR A 94 12.16 -5.22 4.00
CA THR A 94 11.03 -6.08 3.62
C THR A 94 11.44 -7.54 3.50
N ALA A 95 12.55 -7.84 2.83
CA ALA A 95 13.06 -9.21 2.70
C ALA A 95 13.44 -9.79 4.08
N GLY A 96 14.06 -8.99 4.95
CA GLY A 96 14.36 -9.41 6.32
C GLY A 96 13.10 -9.73 7.14
N ALA A 97 12.05 -8.91 7.01
CA ALA A 97 10.78 -9.14 7.69
C ALA A 97 10.08 -10.42 7.19
N LEU A 98 9.99 -10.60 5.86
CA LEU A 98 9.35 -11.77 5.25
C LEU A 98 10.13 -13.07 5.48
N HIS A 99 11.46 -13.00 5.58
CA HIS A 99 12.26 -14.16 5.96
C HIS A 99 11.95 -14.62 7.40
N ALA A 100 11.67 -13.68 8.31
CA ALA A 100 11.34 -13.99 9.70
C ALA A 100 9.88 -14.41 9.89
N ASP A 101 8.96 -13.81 9.15
CA ASP A 101 7.52 -14.04 9.22
C ASP A 101 6.91 -13.99 7.80
N PRO A 102 6.91 -15.11 7.05
CA PRO A 102 6.49 -15.14 5.64
C PRO A 102 5.04 -14.68 5.41
N ASN A 103 4.17 -14.85 6.40
CA ASN A 103 2.75 -14.49 6.32
C ASN A 103 2.42 -13.18 7.04
N LEU A 104 3.40 -12.56 7.72
CA LEU A 104 3.22 -11.36 8.52
C LEU A 104 2.19 -11.52 9.64
N ASP A 105 2.04 -12.73 10.18
CA ASP A 105 1.02 -13.08 11.20
C ASP A 105 1.17 -12.27 12.49
N SER A 106 2.37 -11.73 12.75
CA SER A 106 2.66 -10.87 13.90
C SER A 106 2.12 -9.44 13.78
N PHE A 107 1.62 -9.03 12.60
CA PHE A 107 1.18 -7.66 12.33
C PHE A 107 -0.35 -7.55 12.19
N GLY A 108 -0.96 -6.61 12.93
CA GLY A 108 -2.42 -6.40 12.89
C GLY A 108 -2.96 -5.54 11.74
N GLY A 109 -2.14 -5.19 10.74
CA GLY A 109 -2.56 -4.43 9.55
C GLY A 109 -2.97 -2.96 9.76
N ARG A 110 -2.95 -2.44 10.99
CA ARG A 110 -3.30 -1.04 11.31
C ARG A 110 -2.05 -0.16 11.28
N VAL A 111 -1.91 0.67 10.24
CA VAL A 111 -0.69 1.45 9.99
C VAL A 111 -0.81 2.86 10.56
N SER A 112 0.12 3.25 11.42
CA SER A 112 0.19 4.62 11.97
C SER A 112 0.88 5.60 11.00
N ASP A 113 0.70 6.89 11.27
CA ASP A 113 1.40 7.99 10.60
C ASP A 113 1.82 9.04 11.66
N SER A 114 3.00 9.65 11.49
CA SER A 114 3.63 10.52 12.50
C SER A 114 3.47 12.02 12.25
N GLY A 115 2.85 12.41 11.12
CA GLY A 115 2.57 13.80 10.76
C GLY A 115 3.27 14.27 9.49
N GLU A 116 4.53 13.86 9.23
CA GLU A 116 5.30 14.39 8.09
C GLU A 116 4.70 14.04 6.72
N GLY A 117 4.04 12.88 6.61
CA GLY A 117 3.27 12.52 5.42
C GLY A 117 2.09 13.46 5.17
N ARG A 118 1.42 13.92 6.25
CA ARG A 118 0.33 14.91 6.15
C ARG A 118 0.86 16.26 5.72
N TRP A 119 1.90 16.76 6.40
CA TRP A 119 2.48 18.06 6.09
C TRP A 119 3.08 18.11 4.67
N THR A 120 3.57 16.98 4.15
CA THR A 120 3.98 16.89 2.73
C THR A 120 2.82 17.11 1.78
N VAL A 121 1.66 16.50 2.04
CA VAL A 121 0.45 16.69 1.23
C VAL A 121 -0.10 18.11 1.39
N ASP A 122 -0.12 18.66 2.61
CA ASP A 122 -0.53 20.04 2.85
C ASP A 122 0.35 21.03 2.06
N ALA A 123 1.68 20.87 2.12
CA ALA A 123 2.61 21.70 1.35
C ALA A 123 2.41 21.54 -0.17
N ALA A 124 2.10 20.33 -0.66
CA ALA A 124 1.80 20.11 -2.06
C ALA A 124 0.51 20.83 -2.50
N ILE A 125 -0.52 20.86 -1.65
CA ILE A 125 -1.76 21.61 -1.90
C ILE A 125 -1.49 23.11 -1.94
N ASP A 126 -0.80 23.65 -0.94
CA ASP A 126 -0.48 25.08 -0.85
C ASP A 126 0.35 25.57 -2.05
N THR A 127 1.19 24.68 -2.61
CA THR A 127 2.07 24.99 -3.73
C THR A 127 1.51 24.58 -5.10
N GLY A 128 0.34 23.93 -5.15
CA GLY A 128 -0.28 23.46 -6.38
C GLY A 128 0.46 22.33 -7.09
N VAL A 129 1.21 21.50 -6.35
CA VAL A 129 1.99 20.36 -6.88
C VAL A 129 1.15 19.08 -6.86
N PRO A 130 0.95 18.39 -8.00
CA PRO A 130 0.25 17.11 -8.03
C PRO A 130 1.06 16.00 -7.33
N VAL A 131 0.45 15.33 -6.34
CA VAL A 131 1.10 14.25 -5.56
C VAL A 131 0.24 12.98 -5.43
N PRO A 132 -0.33 12.44 -6.53
CA PRO A 132 -1.30 11.35 -6.46
C PRO A 132 -0.78 10.10 -5.72
N VAL A 133 0.50 9.76 -5.92
CA VAL A 133 1.14 8.62 -5.24
C VAL A 133 1.31 8.88 -3.73
N LEU A 134 1.81 10.06 -3.35
CA LEU A 134 2.08 10.35 -1.94
C LEU A 134 0.78 10.50 -1.14
N SER A 135 -0.25 11.11 -1.74
CA SER A 135 -1.58 11.21 -1.11
C SER A 135 -2.24 9.84 -0.97
N ALA A 136 -2.15 8.97 -1.98
CA ALA A 136 -2.71 7.62 -1.92
C ALA A 136 -2.04 6.80 -0.82
N ALA A 137 -0.71 6.84 -0.74
CA ALA A 137 0.05 6.15 0.30
C ALA A 137 -0.33 6.62 1.72
N LEU A 138 -0.62 7.92 1.89
CA LEU A 138 -1.13 8.45 3.16
C LEU A 138 -2.55 7.94 3.45
N PHE A 139 -3.45 7.99 2.47
CA PHE A 139 -4.84 7.58 2.63
C PHE A 139 -4.99 6.07 2.87
N GLN A 140 -4.15 5.24 2.27
CA GLN A 140 -4.09 3.80 2.58
C GLN A 140 -3.87 3.56 4.08
N ARG A 141 -3.03 4.36 4.76
CA ARG A 141 -2.85 4.26 6.21
C ARG A 141 -4.12 4.64 6.97
N PHE A 142 -4.86 5.64 6.49
CA PHE A 142 -6.12 6.04 7.12
C PHE A 142 -7.16 4.93 6.99
N SER A 143 -7.35 4.39 5.79
CA SER A 143 -8.27 3.28 5.53
C SER A 143 -7.89 2.03 6.33
N SER A 144 -6.59 1.74 6.50
CA SER A 144 -6.12 0.63 7.34
C SER A 144 -6.58 0.71 8.81
N ARG A 145 -6.95 1.91 9.27
CA ARG A 145 -7.46 2.14 10.64
C ARG A 145 -8.98 2.14 10.73
N GLY A 146 -9.68 1.98 9.61
CA GLY A 146 -11.14 1.99 9.52
C GLY A 146 -11.75 3.36 9.21
N GLU A 147 -10.93 4.37 8.88
CA GLU A 147 -11.41 5.75 8.64
C GLU A 147 -12.27 5.87 7.36
N SER A 148 -12.26 4.87 6.46
CA SER A 148 -13.13 4.81 5.28
C SER A 148 -14.54 4.29 5.58
N LEU A 149 -14.79 3.69 6.75
CA LEU A 149 -15.99 2.89 7.02
C LEU A 149 -17.32 3.63 6.75
N TYR A 150 -17.39 4.93 7.07
CA TYR A 150 -18.61 5.69 6.81
C TYR A 150 -18.84 5.90 5.30
N ALA A 151 -17.77 6.18 4.56
CA ALA A 151 -17.84 6.31 3.10
C ALA A 151 -18.21 4.96 2.47
N ASP A 152 -17.63 3.86 2.94
CA ASP A 152 -17.90 2.50 2.46
C ASP A 152 -19.38 2.12 2.68
N LYS A 153 -19.92 2.37 3.88
CA LYS A 153 -21.35 2.19 4.18
C LYS A 153 -22.26 3.04 3.28
N MET A 154 -21.84 4.26 2.95
CA MET A 154 -22.60 5.12 2.03
C MET A 154 -22.63 4.54 0.61
N LEU A 155 -21.52 3.96 0.14
CA LEU A 155 -21.47 3.27 -1.15
C LEU A 155 -22.45 2.10 -1.18
N SER A 156 -22.49 1.28 -0.14
CA SER A 156 -23.43 0.17 -0.01
C SER A 156 -24.88 0.64 0.01
N ALA A 157 -25.19 1.68 0.79
CA ALA A 157 -26.53 2.27 0.83
C ALA A 157 -26.98 2.77 -0.56
N MET A 158 -26.08 3.40 -1.32
CA MET A 158 -26.37 3.82 -2.69
C MET A 158 -26.60 2.62 -3.62
N ARG A 159 -25.73 1.60 -3.60
CA ARG A 159 -25.89 0.38 -4.41
C ARG A 159 -27.19 -0.35 -4.13
N GLN A 160 -27.61 -0.39 -2.86
CA GLN A 160 -28.90 -0.93 -2.47
C GLN A 160 -30.04 -0.08 -3.03
N ALA A 161 -29.96 1.24 -2.90
CA ALA A 161 -31.03 2.15 -3.32
C ALA A 161 -31.29 2.15 -4.84
N PHE A 162 -30.25 2.11 -5.68
CA PHE A 162 -30.44 2.14 -7.13
C PHE A 162 -30.47 0.75 -7.79
N GLY A 163 -29.75 -0.23 -7.24
CA GLY A 163 -29.53 -1.53 -7.90
C GLY A 163 -30.10 -2.73 -7.16
N GLY A 164 -30.66 -2.54 -5.95
CA GLY A 164 -31.15 -3.65 -5.12
C GLY A 164 -30.06 -4.59 -4.64
N HIS A 165 -28.78 -4.16 -4.65
CA HIS A 165 -27.67 -4.96 -4.15
C HIS A 165 -27.71 -5.00 -2.62
N HIS A 166 -28.00 -6.16 -2.05
CA HIS A 166 -27.91 -6.40 -0.62
C HIS A 166 -26.49 -6.83 -0.25
N GLU A 167 -25.92 -6.24 0.80
CA GLU A 167 -24.65 -6.70 1.37
C GLU A 167 -24.80 -8.13 1.91
N LEU A 168 -23.71 -8.89 1.83
CA LEU A 168 -23.57 -10.12 2.60
C LEU A 168 -23.64 -9.84 4.11
N PRO A 169 -24.10 -10.80 4.93
CA PRO A 169 -24.10 -10.65 6.38
C PRO A 169 -22.69 -10.31 6.91
N GLN A 170 -22.60 -9.44 7.92
CA GLN A 170 -21.34 -9.19 8.61
C GLN A 170 -20.77 -10.50 9.18
N GLN A 171 -19.53 -10.82 8.79
CA GLN A 171 -18.72 -11.89 9.39
C GLN A 171 -18.07 -11.44 10.69
#